data_AF-A0A2N5IBZ4-F1
#
_entry.id   AF-A0A2N5IBZ4-F1
#
_cell.length_a   1.000
_cell.length_b   1.000
_cell.length_c   1.000
_cell.angle_alpha   90.00
_cell.angle_beta   90.00
_cell.angle_gamma   90.00
#
_symmetry.space_group_name_H-M   'P 1'
#
loop_
_entity.id
_entity.type
_entity.pdbx_description
1 polymer ?
#
loop_
_entity_poly.entity_id
_entity_poly.type
_entity_poly.pdbx_seq_one_letter_code
_entity_poly.pdbx_strand_id
1 'polypeptide(L)'
;MKVFLGGTTSDSKWREKLIPLLKIDHFNPVVKKWTKEAKIEEEKQKEISDYRLYVITRTYSMYSIAEVVDDSNKFPEKAILCVINEQLSNGKMAFTKSNLNRLEAVGNIVKSNGGKYFTSIEDVANHLNQSA
;
A
#
# COMPACT_ATOMS: atom_id res chain seq x y z
N MET A 1 -13.90 -11.35 0.58
CA MET A 1 -12.76 -10.67 1.23
C MET A 1 -12.60 -9.28 0.65
N LYS A 2 -12.03 -8.35 1.43
CA LYS A 2 -11.88 -6.93 1.06
C LYS A 2 -10.50 -6.38 1.40
N VAL A 3 -9.92 -5.61 0.48
CA VAL A 3 -8.64 -4.90 0.69
C VAL A 3 -8.81 -3.38 0.76
N PHE A 4 -8.21 -2.76 1.77
CA PHE A 4 -8.05 -1.30 1.87
C PHE A 4 -6.82 -0.86 1.07
N LEU A 5 -6.98 0.10 0.16
CA LEU A 5 -5.94 0.56 -0.77
C LEU A 5 -5.23 1.83 -0.29
N GLY A 6 -4.41 1.72 0.76
CA GLY A 6 -3.55 2.78 1.29
C GLY A 6 -2.24 2.97 0.52
N GLY A 7 -1.46 3.97 0.92
CA GLY A 7 -0.15 4.28 0.32
C GLY A 7 -0.14 5.57 -0.51
N THR A 8 0.88 5.71 -1.37
CA THR A 8 1.14 6.93 -2.15
C THR A 8 -0.10 7.42 -2.89
N THR A 9 -0.40 8.71 -2.73
CA THR A 9 -1.46 9.45 -3.41
C THR A 9 -0.87 10.45 -4.43
N SER A 10 -1.75 11.18 -5.12
CA SER A 10 -1.43 12.17 -6.17
C SER A 10 -1.09 11.52 -7.52
N ASP A 11 0.13 11.70 -8.03
CA ASP A 11 0.50 11.38 -9.43
C ASP A 11 0.85 9.91 -9.67
N SER A 12 0.63 9.03 -8.70
CA SER A 12 0.94 7.61 -8.86
C SER A 12 -0.25 6.83 -9.38
N LYS A 13 -0.02 6.07 -10.45
CA LYS A 13 -1.04 5.27 -11.15
C LYS A 13 -1.13 3.83 -10.67
N TRP A 14 -0.53 3.50 -9.52
CA TRP A 14 -0.49 2.12 -9.05
C TRP A 14 -1.89 1.52 -8.82
N ARG A 15 -2.88 2.34 -8.41
CA ARG A 15 -4.28 1.88 -8.24
C ARG A 15 -4.93 1.52 -9.58
N GLU A 16 -4.68 2.31 -10.62
CA GLU A 16 -5.14 2.02 -11.99
C GLU A 16 -4.58 0.70 -12.53
N LYS A 17 -3.38 0.31 -12.08
CA LYS A 17 -2.75 -0.96 -12.43
C LYS A 17 -3.26 -2.13 -11.57
N LEU A 18 -3.45 -1.92 -10.27
CA LEU A 18 -3.84 -2.99 -9.35
C LEU A 18 -5.32 -3.35 -9.45
N ILE A 19 -6.23 -2.36 -9.44
CA ILE A 19 -7.67 -2.59 -9.34
C ILE A 19 -8.19 -3.55 -10.42
N PRO A 20 -7.79 -3.44 -11.70
CA PRO A 20 -8.24 -4.39 -12.74
C PRO A 20 -7.78 -5.83 -12.54
N LEU A 21 -6.75 -6.06 -11.72
CA LEU A 21 -6.21 -7.39 -11.43
C LEU A 21 -6.86 -8.04 -10.20
N LEU A 22 -7.63 -7.29 -9.40
CA LEU A 22 -8.24 -7.79 -8.18
C LEU A 22 -9.51 -8.59 -8.48
N LYS A 23 -9.62 -9.76 -7.85
CA LYS A 23 -10.82 -10.62 -7.82
C LYS A 23 -11.62 -10.49 -6.53
N ILE A 24 -11.06 -9.81 -5.52
CA ILE A 24 -11.69 -9.50 -4.24
C ILE A 24 -12.22 -8.06 -4.22
N ASP A 25 -13.11 -7.76 -3.28
CA ASP A 25 -13.59 -6.40 -3.07
C ASP A 25 -12.44 -5.48 -2.63
N HIS A 26 -12.58 -4.18 -2.92
CA HIS A 26 -11.59 -3.19 -2.51
C HIS A 26 -12.24 -1.89 -2.05
N PHE A 27 -11.52 -1.15 -1.21
CA PHE A 27 -11.85 0.23 -0.87
C PHE A 27 -10.71 1.16 -1.27
N ASN A 28 -11.02 2.17 -2.08
CA ASN A 28 -10.08 3.20 -2.47
C ASN A 28 -10.32 4.48 -1.64
N PRO A 29 -9.41 4.87 -0.73
CA PRO A 29 -9.58 6.02 0.14
C PRO A 29 -9.38 7.37 -0.58
N VAL A 30 -8.97 7.38 -1.85
CA VAL A 30 -8.70 8.62 -2.58
C VAL A 30 -10.01 9.34 -2.93
N VAL A 31 -10.20 10.52 -2.32
CA VAL A 31 -11.34 11.42 -2.59
C VAL A 31 -10.87 12.75 -3.21
N LYS A 32 -11.72 13.39 -4.02
CA LYS A 32 -11.42 14.70 -4.63
C LYS A 32 -11.25 15.83 -3.62
N LYS A 33 -12.05 15.78 -2.54
CA LYS A 33 -12.01 16.76 -1.45
C LYS A 33 -11.93 16.01 -0.13
N TRP A 34 -10.87 16.27 0.62
CA TRP A 34 -10.73 15.72 1.95
C TRP A 34 -11.71 16.41 2.92
N THR A 35 -12.57 15.62 3.56
CA THR A 35 -13.52 16.08 4.59
C THR A 35 -13.39 15.22 5.83
N LYS A 36 -13.97 15.66 6.96
CA LYS A 36 -13.95 14.87 8.20
C LYS A 36 -14.67 13.54 8.02
N GLU A 37 -15.75 13.53 7.25
CA GLU A 37 -16.55 12.36 6.94
C GLU A 37 -15.74 11.36 6.09
N ALA A 38 -14.96 11.86 5.13
CA ALA A 38 -14.06 11.02 4.34
C ALA A 38 -13.00 10.33 5.23
N LYS A 39 -12.45 11.04 6.22
CA LYS A 39 -11.51 10.45 7.19
C LYS A 39 -12.18 9.37 8.05
N ILE A 40 -13.40 9.64 8.55
CA ILE A 40 -14.15 8.68 9.37
C ILE A 40 -14.45 7.42 8.56
N GLU A 41 -14.87 7.57 7.31
CA GLU A 41 -15.14 6.44 6.42
C GLU A 41 -13.86 5.67 6.09
N GLU A 42 -12.74 6.37 5.86
CA GLU A 42 -11.43 5.74 5.65
C GLU A 42 -11.02 4.83 6.82
N GLU A 43 -11.09 5.33 8.05
CA GLU A 43 -10.75 4.54 9.24
C GLU A 43 -11.71 3.34 9.43
N LYS A 44 -13.01 3.55 9.22
CA LYS A 44 -14.00 2.47 9.28
C LYS A 44 -13.72 1.39 8.24
N GLN A 45 -13.40 1.79 7.00
CA GLN A 45 -13.09 0.86 5.92
C GLN A 45 -11.79 0.12 6.16
N LYS A 46 -10.80 0.78 6.78
CA LYS A 46 -9.54 0.16 7.19
C LYS A 46 -9.74 -0.89 8.30
N GLU A 47 -10.67 -0.65 9.23
CA GLU A 47 -11.01 -1.58 10.30
C GLU A 47 -11.70 -2.85 9.78
N ILE A 48 -12.71 -2.70 8.93
CA ILE A 48 -13.52 -3.82 8.42
C ILE A 48 -12.86 -4.61 7.28
N SER A 49 -11.79 -4.09 6.67
CA SER A 49 -11.08 -4.79 5.60
C SER A 49 -10.28 -5.98 6.14
N ASP A 50 -10.20 -7.04 5.34
CA ASP A 50 -9.39 -8.23 5.64
C ASP A 50 -7.91 -7.95 5.43
N TYR A 51 -7.59 -7.07 4.47
CA TYR A 51 -6.23 -6.64 4.18
C TYR A 51 -6.08 -5.12 4.19
N ARG A 52 -4.91 -4.67 4.61
CA ARG A 52 -4.47 -3.27 4.59
C ARG A 52 -3.21 -3.17 3.74
N LEU A 53 -3.42 -2.79 2.48
CA LEU A 53 -2.34 -2.64 1.51
C LEU A 53 -1.81 -1.22 1.53
N TYR A 54 -0.49 -1.07 1.61
CA TYR A 54 0.22 0.19 1.48
C TYR A 54 1.21 0.11 0.33
N VAL A 55 0.88 0.75 -0.80
CA VAL A 55 1.78 0.83 -1.96
C VAL A 55 2.58 2.12 -1.93
N ILE A 56 3.90 2.02 -1.85
CA ILE A 56 4.84 3.12 -1.73
C ILE A 56 5.59 3.30 -3.04
N THR A 57 5.33 4.42 -3.72
CA THR A 57 5.98 4.78 -5.00
C THR A 57 6.73 6.11 -4.92
N ARG A 58 6.61 6.85 -3.80
CA ARG A 58 7.28 8.15 -3.59
C ARG A 58 7.82 8.29 -2.18
N THR A 59 8.85 9.12 -2.03
CA THR A 59 9.51 9.42 -0.74
C THR A 59 8.64 10.19 0.24
N TYR A 60 7.66 10.97 -0.24
CA TYR A 60 6.74 11.73 0.62
C TYR A 60 5.66 10.86 1.29
N SER A 61 5.61 9.55 1.04
CA SER A 61 4.62 8.64 1.63
C SER A 61 4.96 8.22 3.07
N MET A 62 5.53 9.15 3.84
CA MET A 62 6.05 8.90 5.19
C MET A 62 4.95 8.42 6.15
N TYR A 63 3.76 8.99 6.07
CA TYR A 63 2.64 8.58 6.91
C TYR A 63 2.23 7.13 6.65
N SER A 64 2.07 6.74 5.39
CA SER A 64 1.76 5.36 5.00
C SER A 64 2.86 4.36 5.40
N ILE A 65 4.12 4.78 5.43
CA ILE A 65 5.23 3.97 5.95
C ILE A 65 5.07 3.75 7.46
N ALA A 66 4.74 4.80 8.22
CA ALA A 66 4.49 4.66 9.65
C ALA A 66 3.28 3.77 9.93
N GLU A 67 2.19 3.94 9.17
CA GLU A 67 0.98 3.12 9.29
C GLU A 67 1.26 1.64 9.02
N VAL A 68 1.94 1.28 7.92
CA VAL A 68 2.18 -0.14 7.64
C VAL A 68 3.07 -0.80 8.68
N VAL A 69 4.01 -0.06 9.28
CA VAL A 69 4.83 -0.56 10.38
C VAL A 69 3.96 -0.78 11.63
N ASP A 70 3.12 0.18 12.00
CA ASP A 70 2.20 0.05 13.14
C ASP A 70 1.18 -1.08 12.94
N ASP A 71 0.58 -1.16 11.75
CA ASP A 71 -0.39 -2.18 11.39
C ASP A 71 0.26 -3.57 11.31
N SER A 72 1.50 -3.68 10.83
CA SER A 72 2.20 -4.96 10.86
C SER A 72 2.45 -5.48 12.28
N ASN A 73 2.51 -4.60 13.30
CA ASN A 73 2.59 -5.00 14.70
C ASN A 73 1.22 -5.37 15.29
N LYS A 74 0.18 -4.58 14.98
CA LYS A 74 -1.15 -4.71 15.59
C LYS A 74 -2.04 -5.76 14.91
N PHE A 75 -1.90 -5.89 13.59
CA PHE A 75 -2.72 -6.71 12.70
C PHE A 75 -1.82 -7.38 11.65
N PRO A 76 -0.83 -8.20 12.08
CA PRO A 76 0.21 -8.73 11.19
C PRO A 76 -0.36 -9.49 9.99
N GLU A 77 -1.43 -10.26 10.18
CA GLU A 77 -2.09 -11.03 9.12
C GLU A 77 -2.78 -10.16 8.06
N LYS A 78 -3.11 -8.90 8.40
CA LYS A 78 -3.77 -7.95 7.50
C LYS A 78 -2.78 -7.06 6.74
N ALA A 79 -1.62 -6.77 7.32
CA ALA A 79 -0.72 -5.74 6.83
C ALA A 79 0.11 -6.17 5.61
N ILE A 80 0.04 -5.38 4.54
CA ILE A 80 0.79 -5.62 3.31
C ILE A 80 1.50 -4.34 2.88
N LEU A 81 2.82 -4.40 2.72
CA LEU A 81 3.64 -3.35 2.10
C LEU A 81 3.98 -3.76 0.66
N CYS A 82 3.84 -2.84 -0.28
CA CYS A 82 4.44 -2.98 -1.61
C CYS A 82 5.27 -1.73 -1.94
N VAL A 83 6.51 -1.91 -2.39
CA VAL A 83 7.40 -0.80 -2.79
C VAL A 83 7.68 -0.91 -4.28
N ILE A 84 7.31 0.12 -5.05
CA ILE A 84 7.47 0.14 -6.50
C ILE A 84 8.34 1.33 -6.89
N ASN A 85 9.46 1.06 -7.54
CA ASN A 85 10.27 2.11 -8.15
C ASN A 85 9.76 2.41 -9.55
N GLU A 86 8.87 3.39 -9.69
CA GLU A 86 8.35 3.79 -10.99
C GLU A 86 9.20 4.90 -11.64
N GLN A 87 9.22 4.92 -12.97
CA GLN A 87 9.81 6.01 -13.73
C GLN A 87 8.86 7.21 -13.73
N LEU A 88 9.39 8.39 -13.43
CA LEU A 88 8.67 9.66 -13.44
C LEU A 88 8.57 10.21 -14.87
N SER A 89 7.70 11.19 -15.08
CA SER A 89 7.52 11.88 -16.37
C SER A 89 8.80 12.52 -16.92
N ASN A 90 9.76 12.85 -16.06
CA ASN A 90 11.06 13.39 -16.43
C ASN A 90 12.11 12.32 -16.76
N GLY A 91 11.72 11.05 -16.87
CA GLY A 91 12.59 9.92 -17.20
C GLY A 91 13.44 9.38 -16.03
N LYS A 92 13.43 10.04 -14.86
CA LYS A 92 14.16 9.58 -13.67
C LYS A 92 13.34 8.56 -12.88
N MET A 93 14.02 7.68 -12.15
CA MET A 93 13.38 6.80 -11.18
C MET A 93 12.89 7.58 -9.96
N ALA A 94 11.74 7.21 -9.41
CA ALA A 94 11.18 7.83 -8.21
C ALA A 94 12.06 7.66 -6.97
N PHE A 95 12.82 6.56 -6.92
CA PHE A 95 13.73 6.24 -5.83
C PHE A 95 15.18 6.11 -6.31
N THR A 96 16.09 6.66 -5.52
CA THR A 96 17.52 6.33 -5.61
C THR A 96 17.79 4.95 -5.01
N LYS A 97 18.96 4.37 -5.30
CA LYS A 97 19.42 3.13 -4.66
C LYS A 97 19.41 3.22 -3.12
N SER A 98 19.79 4.37 -2.57
CA SER A 98 19.77 4.61 -1.12
C SER A 98 18.35 4.60 -0.56
N ASN A 99 17.38 5.18 -1.27
CA ASN A 99 15.97 5.11 -0.86
C ASN A 99 15.46 3.66 -0.87
N LEU A 100 15.81 2.88 -1.91
CA LEU A 100 15.39 1.48 -2.01
C LEU A 100 15.96 0.63 -0.86
N ASN A 101 17.24 0.76 -0.53
CA ASN A 101 17.83 0.02 0.59
C ASN A 101 17.12 0.33 1.93
N ARG A 102 16.72 1.59 2.14
CA ARG A 102 15.97 1.99 3.34
C ARG A 102 14.55 1.43 3.35
N LEU A 103 13.87 1.45 2.20
CA LEU A 103 12.53 0.89 2.06
C LEU A 103 12.52 -0.64 2.15
N GLU A 104 13.59 -1.30 1.70
CA GLU A 104 13.81 -2.73 1.90
C GLU A 104 13.98 -3.06 3.39
N ALA A 105 14.74 -2.25 4.14
CA ALA A 105 14.83 -2.41 5.60
C ALA A 105 13.45 -2.28 6.28
N VAL A 106 12.61 -1.33 5.85
CA VAL A 106 11.22 -1.22 6.31
C VAL A 106 10.42 -2.47 5.93
N GLY A 107 10.56 -2.97 4.70
CA GLY A 107 9.92 -4.21 4.26
C GLY A 107 10.31 -5.43 5.09
N ASN A 108 11.57 -5.51 5.52
CA ASN A 108 12.05 -6.56 6.41
C ASN A 108 11.46 -6.43 7.82
N ILE A 109 11.25 -5.22 8.33
CA ILE A 109 10.53 -4.98 9.60
C ILE A 109 9.07 -5.43 9.48
N VAL A 110 8.39 -5.08 8.39
CA VAL A 110 7.00 -5.52 8.15
C VAL A 110 6.92 -7.05 8.13
N LYS A 111 7.85 -7.72 7.44
CA LYS A 111 7.94 -9.18 7.42
C LYS A 111 8.23 -9.77 8.80
N SER A 112 9.15 -9.18 9.58
CA SER A 112 9.47 -9.70 10.91
C SER A 112 8.31 -9.61 11.89
N ASN A 113 7.40 -8.65 11.69
CA ASN A 113 6.20 -8.52 12.52
C ASN A 113 5.10 -9.51 12.09
N GLY A 114 5.24 -10.18 10.94
CA GLY A 114 4.25 -11.14 10.39
C GLY A 114 3.46 -10.61 9.20
N GLY A 115 3.66 -9.35 8.82
CA GLY A 115 3.10 -8.76 7.61
C GLY A 115 3.77 -9.26 6.33
N LYS A 116 3.26 -8.80 5.18
CA LYS A 116 3.78 -9.19 3.87
C LYS A 116 4.46 -8.02 3.18
N TYR A 117 5.55 -8.30 2.45
CA TYR A 117 6.26 -7.29 1.69
C TYR A 117 6.55 -7.78 0.26
N PHE A 118 6.11 -6.98 -0.71
CA PHE A 118 6.22 -7.20 -2.15
C PHE A 118 6.90 -6.01 -2.85
N THR A 119 7.34 -6.24 -4.09
CA THR A 119 7.98 -5.22 -4.93
C THR A 119 7.34 -5.06 -6.30
N SER A 120 6.22 -5.75 -6.56
CA SER A 120 5.45 -5.70 -7.80
C SER A 120 3.94 -5.64 -7.51
N ILE A 121 3.16 -5.14 -8.48
CA ILE A 121 1.69 -5.08 -8.38
C ILE A 121 1.08 -6.46 -8.65
N GLU A 122 1.74 -7.22 -9.51
CA GLU A 122 1.38 -8.56 -9.93
C GLU A 122 1.44 -9.53 -8.76
N ASP A 123 2.51 -9.49 -7.95
CA ASP A 123 2.63 -10.36 -6.76
C ASP A 123 1.59 -9.99 -5.70
N VAL A 124 1.30 -8.70 -5.54
CA VAL A 124 0.22 -8.22 -4.64
C VAL A 124 -1.13 -8.77 -5.11
N ALA A 125 -1.46 -8.61 -6.39
CA ALA A 125 -2.71 -9.10 -6.95
C ALA A 125 -2.83 -10.62 -6.82
N ASN A 126 -1.77 -11.36 -7.16
CA ASN A 126 -1.71 -12.82 -7.00
C ASN A 126 -1.96 -13.24 -5.57
N HIS A 127 -1.31 -12.57 -4.60
CA HIS A 127 -1.51 -12.86 -3.20
C HIS A 127 -2.96 -12.59 -2.74
N LEU A 128 -3.51 -11.42 -3.06
CA LEU A 128 -4.87 -11.04 -2.66
C LEU A 128 -5.94 -11.95 -3.29
N ASN A 129 -5.70 -12.42 -4.52
CA ASN A 129 -6.61 -13.27 -5.26
C ASN A 129 -6.59 -14.74 -4.84
N GLN A 130 -5.54 -15.21 -4.14
CA GLN A 130 -5.50 -16.58 -3.59
C GLN A 130 -6.56 -16.80 -2.50
N SER A 131 -7.12 -15.72 -1.98
CA SER A 131 -8.12 -15.73 -0.93
C SER A 131 -9.51 -15.30 -1.43
N ALA A 132 -9.68 -15.20 -2.75
CA ALA A 132 -10.96 -14.97 -3.41
C ALA A 132 -11.82 -16.23 -3.44
#